data_AF-A0A1T3F552-F1
#
_entry.id   AF-A0A1T3F552-F1
#
_cell.length_a   1.000
_cell.length_b   1.000
_cell.length_c   1.000
_cell.angle_alpha   90.00
_cell.angle_beta   90.00
_cell.angle_gamma   90.00
#
_symmetry.space_group_name_H-M   'P 1'
#
loop_
_entity.id
_entity.type
_entity.pdbx_description
1 polymer ?
#
loop_
_entity_poly.entity_id
_entity_poly.type
_entity_poly.pdbx_seq_one_letter_code
_entity_poly.pdbx_strand_id
1 'polypeptide(L)'
;MKNKLIQIRKDKQFSQQDIAEYLKISQTQYQRKEKGFMEVKDEEWQRLARLFEVGIEVIWEENNLFENQENIHDYCSIPGFLLDNQQEYIEMLKVEISQLKQRLSEYEGGETGND
;
A
#
# COMPACT_ATOMS: atom_id res chain seq x y z
N MET A 1 6.42 3.53 0.42
CA MET A 1 7.40 4.60 0.71
C MET A 1 7.55 5.51 -0.52
N LYS A 2 8.06 6.75 -0.40
CA LYS A 2 8.29 7.68 -1.54
C LYS A 2 9.77 7.80 -1.90
N ASN A 3 10.29 6.82 -2.64
CA ASN A 3 11.72 6.64 -2.87
C ASN A 3 12.33 7.78 -3.72
N LYS A 4 11.71 8.18 -4.84
CA LYS A 4 12.14 9.33 -5.65
C LYS A 4 12.21 10.62 -4.85
N LEU A 5 11.20 10.90 -4.03
CA LEU A 5 11.15 12.10 -3.20
C LEU A 5 12.30 12.11 -2.18
N ILE A 6 12.52 10.99 -1.48
CA ILE A 6 13.61 10.83 -0.51
C ILE A 6 14.98 11.00 -1.19
N GLN A 7 15.15 10.41 -2.38
CA GLN A 7 16.40 10.45 -3.13
C GLN A 7 16.73 11.88 -3.55
N ILE A 8 15.81 12.57 -4.22
CA ILE A 8 16.01 13.96 -4.67
C ILE A 8 16.29 14.88 -3.48
N ARG A 9 15.58 14.71 -2.35
CA ARG A 9 15.83 15.51 -1.15
C ARG A 9 17.27 15.35 -0.66
N LYS A 10 17.76 14.11 -0.59
CA LYS A 10 19.14 13.82 -0.16
C LYS A 10 20.18 14.33 -1.15
N ASP A 11 19.92 14.19 -2.45
CA ASP A 11 20.80 14.66 -3.52
C ASP A 11 20.95 16.19 -3.49
N LYS A 12 19.86 16.89 -3.17
CA LYS A 12 19.82 18.34 -2.95
C LYS A 12 20.26 18.76 -1.54
N GLN A 13 20.72 17.81 -0.71
CA GLN A 13 21.23 18.02 0.64
C GLN A 13 20.25 18.65 1.64
N PHE A 14 18.95 18.47 1.43
CA PHE A 14 17.93 18.95 2.37
C PHE A 14 17.65 17.92 3.46
N SER A 15 17.55 18.40 4.70
CA SER A 15 17.02 17.62 5.83
C SER A 15 15.50 17.52 5.76
N GLN A 16 14.90 16.59 6.51
CA GLN A 16 13.43 16.55 6.65
C GLN A 16 12.88 17.81 7.34
N GLN A 17 13.68 18.45 8.20
CA GLN A 17 13.32 19.69 8.88
C GLN A 17 13.27 20.84 7.88
N ASP A 18 14.25 20.95 6.98
CA ASP A 18 14.32 22.04 5.98
C ASP A 18 13.08 22.03 5.08
N ILE A 19 12.66 20.85 4.64
CA ILE A 19 11.47 20.70 3.81
C ILE A 19 10.20 21.00 4.60
N ALA A 20 10.12 20.56 5.86
CA ALA A 20 8.98 20.84 6.71
C ALA A 20 8.81 22.35 6.95
N GLU A 21 9.91 23.05 7.22
CA GLU A 21 9.95 24.51 7.34
C GLU A 21 9.50 25.19 6.04
N TYR A 22 10.04 24.76 4.89
CA TYR A 22 9.65 25.28 3.60
C TYR A 22 8.16 25.08 3.31
N LEU A 23 7.60 23.91 3.65
CA LEU A 23 6.19 23.57 3.45
C LEU A 23 5.26 24.19 4.51
N LYS A 24 5.80 24.67 5.63
CA LYS A 24 5.08 25.14 6.82
C LYS A 24 4.27 24.04 7.52
N ILE A 25 4.88 22.88 7.67
CA ILE A 25 4.32 21.71 8.37
C ILE A 25 5.31 21.23 9.44
N SER A 26 4.92 20.27 10.29
CA SER A 26 5.87 19.66 11.22
C SER A 26 6.79 18.67 10.53
N GLN A 27 8.00 18.49 11.07
CA GLN A 27 8.95 17.48 10.60
C GLN A 27 8.35 16.07 10.60
N THR A 28 7.59 15.72 11.64
CA THR A 28 6.87 14.44 11.74
C THR A 28 5.84 14.29 10.62
N GLN A 29 5.09 15.34 10.28
CA GLN A 29 4.13 15.28 9.16
C GLN A 29 4.85 15.03 7.84
N TYR A 30 5.97 15.73 7.58
CA TYR A 30 6.76 15.51 6.38
C TYR A 30 7.37 14.09 6.33
N GLN A 31 7.90 13.60 7.45
CA GLN A 31 8.41 12.23 7.56
C GLN A 31 7.34 11.18 7.25
N ARG A 32 6.10 11.38 7.72
CA ARG A 32 4.97 10.49 7.40
C ARG A 32 4.60 10.53 5.92
N LYS A 33 4.75 11.69 5.26
CA LYS A 33 4.58 11.83 3.82
C LYS A 33 5.63 11.06 3.03
N GLU A 34 6.91 11.21 3.37
CA GLU A 34 7.99 10.45 2.73
C GLU A 34 7.84 8.93 2.92
N LYS A 35 7.36 8.49 4.09
CA LYS A 35 7.11 7.08 4.35
C LYS A 35 5.85 6.54 3.65
N GLY A 36 4.96 7.40 3.17
CA GLY A 36 3.69 7.00 2.56
C GLY A 36 2.55 6.76 3.56
N PHE A 37 2.72 7.16 4.82
CA PHE A 37 1.65 7.14 5.83
C PHE A 37 0.68 8.33 5.71
N MET A 38 1.08 9.34 4.95
CA MET A 38 0.27 10.52 4.69
C MET A 38 0.45 10.89 3.21
N GLU A 39 -0.65 11.22 2.55
CA GLU A 39 -0.60 11.66 1.18
C GLU A 39 0.08 13.03 1.07
N VAL A 40 0.89 13.23 0.02
CA VAL A 40 1.42 14.53 -0.38
C VAL A 40 0.38 15.18 -1.29
N LYS A 41 -0.11 16.34 -0.90
CA LYS A 41 -1.12 17.09 -1.67
C LYS A 41 -0.49 17.66 -2.94
N ASP A 42 -1.30 17.87 -3.97
CA ASP A 42 -0.82 18.40 -5.26
C ASP A 42 -0.08 19.75 -5.12
N GLU A 43 -0.57 20.64 -4.24
CA GLU A 43 0.09 21.91 -3.94
C GLU A 43 1.47 21.71 -3.31
N GLU A 44 1.62 20.70 -2.44
CA GLU A 44 2.90 20.35 -1.82
C GLU A 44 3.84 19.76 -2.87
N TRP A 45 3.35 18.90 -3.78
CA TRP A 45 4.14 18.39 -4.90
C TRP A 45 4.69 19.51 -5.77
N GLN A 46 3.85 20.47 -6.14
CA GLN A 46 4.28 21.64 -6.92
C GLN A 46 5.32 22.48 -6.19
N ARG A 47 5.17 22.68 -4.88
CA ARG A 47 6.13 23.42 -4.05
C ARG A 47 7.47 22.69 -3.96
N LEU A 48 7.44 21.37 -3.77
CA LEU A 48 8.64 20.53 -3.73
C LEU A 48 9.38 20.53 -5.07
N ALA A 49 8.64 20.38 -6.18
CA ALA A 49 9.20 20.46 -7.53
C ALA A 49 9.91 21.80 -7.78
N ARG A 50 9.28 22.91 -7.35
CA ARG A 50 9.90 24.25 -7.40
C ARG A 50 11.13 24.37 -6.52
N LEU A 51 11.10 23.85 -5.28
CA LEU A 51 12.24 23.88 -4.36
C LEU A 51 13.44 23.09 -4.90
N PHE A 52 13.18 21.93 -5.50
CA PHE A 52 14.22 21.06 -6.04
C PHE A 52 14.64 21.43 -7.47
N GLU A 53 13.95 22.36 -8.11
CA GLU A 53 14.18 22.77 -9.51
C GLU A 53 14.08 21.59 -10.48
N VAL A 54 13.07 20.75 -10.30
CA VAL A 54 12.78 19.57 -11.13
C VAL A 54 11.31 19.51 -11.53
N GLY A 55 10.99 18.72 -12.56
CA GLY A 55 9.60 18.41 -12.90
C GLY A 55 8.92 17.54 -11.85
N ILE A 56 7.59 17.63 -11.74
CA ILE A 56 6.81 16.85 -10.77
C ILE A 56 6.97 15.36 -11.04
N GLU A 57 7.00 14.96 -12.31
CA GLU A 57 7.21 13.60 -12.80
C GLU A 57 8.50 12.95 -12.29
N VAL A 58 9.51 13.75 -11.93
CA VAL A 58 10.80 13.28 -11.38
C VAL A 58 10.67 12.88 -9.92
N ILE A 59 9.80 13.54 -9.15
CA ILE A 59 9.64 13.31 -7.71
C ILE A 59 8.37 12.52 -7.37
N TRP A 60 7.40 12.49 -8.29
CA TRP A 60 6.12 11.86 -8.09
C TRP A 60 6.21 10.35 -8.26
N GLU A 61 5.51 9.66 -7.37
CA GLU A 61 5.32 8.21 -7.36
C GLU A 61 3.89 7.91 -6.92
N GLU A 62 3.34 6.83 -7.46
CA GLU A 62 2.07 6.30 -6.98
C GLU A 62 2.21 5.77 -5.54
N ASN A 63 1.11 5.70 -4.80
CA ASN A 63 1.11 5.07 -3.48
C ASN A 63 1.09 3.55 -3.67
N ASN A 64 2.23 2.87 -3.47
CA ASN A 64 2.27 1.42 -3.38
C ASN A 64 1.53 0.97 -2.11
N LEU A 65 0.24 0.64 -2.25
CA LEU A 65 -0.60 0.13 -1.15
C LEU A 65 -0.02 -1.15 -0.50
N PHE A 66 0.81 -1.89 -1.24
CA PHE A 66 1.40 -3.16 -0.81
C PHE A 66 2.71 -3.02 -0.01
N GLU A 67 3.39 -1.87 -0.04
CA GLU A 67 4.65 -1.67 0.72
C GLU A 67 4.42 -1.37 2.22
N ASN A 68 3.18 -1.11 2.62
CA ASN A 68 2.84 -0.75 3.99
C ASN A 68 2.70 -1.96 4.94
N GLN A 69 2.94 -3.20 4.48
CA GLN A 69 2.81 -4.39 5.34
C GLN A 69 3.74 -4.37 6.56
N GLU A 70 4.92 -3.75 6.47
CA GLU A 70 5.84 -3.70 7.62
C GLU A 70 5.42 -2.73 8.75
N ASN A 71 4.43 -1.86 8.53
CA ASN A 71 3.96 -0.91 9.56
C ASN A 71 2.50 -1.10 9.98
N ILE A 72 1.81 -2.15 9.51
CA ILE A 72 0.54 -2.57 10.11
C ILE A 72 0.77 -3.16 11.51
N HIS A 73 1.98 -3.64 11.80
CA HIS A 73 2.34 -4.26 13.07
C HIS A 73 2.20 -3.32 14.28
N ASP A 74 2.28 -1.99 14.09
CA ASP A 74 2.18 -1.02 15.20
C ASP A 74 0.75 -0.53 15.46
N TYR A 75 -0.21 -0.81 14.57
CA TYR A 75 -1.63 -0.45 14.73
C TYR A 75 -2.57 -1.65 14.85
N CYS A 76 -2.09 -2.86 14.59
CA CYS A 76 -2.86 -4.09 14.74
C CYS A 76 -1.97 -5.22 15.24
N SER A 77 -1.65 -5.20 16.53
CA SER A 77 -1.33 -6.42 17.26
C SER A 77 -2.61 -7.25 17.36
N ILE A 78 -3.02 -7.89 16.27
CA ILE A 78 -4.05 -8.92 16.29
C ILE A 78 -3.39 -10.11 16.98
N PRO A 79 -3.80 -10.50 18.20
CA PRO A 79 -3.23 -11.64 18.87
C PRO A 79 -3.33 -12.89 17.98
N GLY A 80 -2.28 -13.72 17.93
CA GLY A 80 -2.22 -14.89 17.04
C GLY A 80 -3.44 -15.81 17.12
N PHE A 81 -4.06 -15.92 18.31
CA PHE A 81 -5.28 -16.71 18.49
C PHE A 81 -6.49 -16.22 17.66
N LEU A 82 -6.55 -14.93 17.29
CA LEU A 82 -7.59 -14.41 16.40
C LEU A 82 -7.32 -14.76 14.92
N LEU A 83 -6.07 -15.08 14.58
CA LEU A 83 -5.67 -15.51 13.23
C LEU A 83 -5.86 -17.01 13.04
N ASP A 84 -5.63 -17.82 14.08
CA ASP A 84 -5.77 -19.28 14.01
C ASP A 84 -7.19 -19.70 13.61
N ASN A 85 -8.20 -19.11 14.25
CA ASN A 85 -9.60 -19.37 13.89
C ASN A 85 -9.92 -18.92 12.46
N GLN A 86 -9.37 -17.78 12.01
CA GLN A 86 -9.60 -17.30 10.65
C GLN A 86 -8.96 -18.22 9.60
N GLN A 87 -7.78 -18.76 9.89
CA GLN A 87 -7.08 -19.69 9.02
C GLN A 87 -7.88 -20.99 8.85
N GLU A 88 -8.43 -21.53 9.93
CA GLU A 88 -9.30 -22.72 9.89
C GLU A 88 -10.57 -22.47 9.04
N TYR A 89 -11.22 -21.32 9.21
CA TYR A 89 -12.37 -20.95 8.38
C TYR A 89 -12.01 -20.81 6.90
N ILE A 90 -10.86 -20.21 6.58
CA ILE A 90 -10.38 -20.07 5.20
C ILE A 90 -10.15 -21.45 4.57
N GLU A 91 -9.58 -22.39 5.32
CA GLU A 91 -9.35 -23.76 4.85
C GLU A 91 -10.65 -24.49 4.58
N MET A 92 -11.62 -24.42 5.49
CA MET A 92 -12.95 -24.99 5.27
C MET A 92 -13.64 -24.41 4.02
N LEU A 93 -13.61 -23.07 3.86
CA LEU A 93 -14.21 -22.42 2.69
C LEU A 93 -13.54 -22.82 1.38
N LYS A 94 -12.20 -22.98 1.36
CA LYS A 94 -11.46 -23.46 0.18
C LYS A 94 -11.87 -24.88 -0.20
N VAL A 95 -12.08 -25.75 0.79
CA VAL A 95 -12.56 -27.11 0.57
C VAL A 95 -13.97 -27.10 -0.01
N GLU A 96 -14.89 -26.33 0.58
CA GLU A 96 -16.28 -26.23 0.12
C GLU A 96 -16.36 -25.69 -1.32
N ILE A 97 -15.60 -24.64 -1.64
CA ILE A 97 -15.51 -24.11 -3.00
C ILE A 97 -15.02 -25.19 -3.98
N SER A 98 -14.04 -26.01 -3.58
CA SER A 98 -13.50 -27.07 -4.43
C SER A 98 -14.55 -28.16 -4.70
N GLN A 99 -15.30 -28.55 -3.66
CA GLN A 99 -16.38 -29.53 -3.79
C GLN A 99 -17.54 -29.00 -4.65
N LEU A 100 -17.92 -27.74 -4.48
CA LEU A 100 -18.97 -27.11 -5.30
C LEU A 100 -18.54 -27.01 -6.77
N LYS A 101 -17.29 -26.64 -7.04
CA LYS A 101 -16.75 -26.63 -8.41
C LYS A 101 -16.75 -28.02 -9.04
N GLN A 102 -16.38 -29.05 -8.28
CA GLN A 102 -16.43 -30.42 -8.75
C GLN A 102 -17.87 -30.84 -9.09
N ARG A 103 -18.82 -30.60 -8.18
CA ARG A 103 -20.25 -30.91 -8.42
C ARG A 103 -20.83 -30.18 -9.62
N LEU A 104 -20.46 -28.91 -9.82
CA LEU A 104 -20.85 -28.15 -11.01
C LEU A 104 -20.29 -28.79 -12.28
N SER A 105 -19.01 -29.20 -12.29
CA SER A 105 -18.43 -29.88 -13.45
C SER A 105 -19.07 -31.25 -13.74
N GLU A 106 -19.52 -31.97 -12.71
CA GLU A 106 -20.26 -33.23 -12.85
C GLU A 106 -21.67 -33.00 -13.41
N TYR A 107 -22.35 -31.91 -13.01
CA TYR A 107 -23.66 -31.52 -13.57
C TYR A 107 -23.55 -31.04 -15.02
N GLU A 108 -22.57 -30.20 -15.34
CA GLU A 108 -22.34 -29.70 -16.70
C GLU A 108 -21.91 -30.81 -17.67
N GLY A 109 -21.23 -31.86 -17.18
CA GLY A 109 -20.90 -33.06 -17.96
C GLY A 109 -22.05 -34.06 -18.14
N GLY A 110 -23.17 -33.89 -17.43
CA GLY A 110 -24.34 -34.78 -17.48
C GLY A 110 -25.38 -34.43 -18.55
N GLU A 111 -25.32 -33.24 -19.16
CA GLU A 111 -26.31 -32.79 -20.15
C GLU A 111 -26.02 -33.24 -21.60
N THR A 112 -24.89 -33.90 -21.89
CA THR A 112 -24.56 -34.36 -23.26
C THR A 112 -24.94 -35.82 -23.56
N GLY A 113 -25.90 -36.40 -22.83
CA GLY A 113 -26.21 -37.82 -22.92
C GLY A 113 -27.69 -38.15 -22.83
N ASN A 114 -28.54 -37.47 -23.60
CA ASN A 114 -29.89 -37.96 -23.87
C ASN A 114 -30.40 -37.42 -25.22
N ASP A 115 -29.97 -38.08 -26.30
CA ASP A 115 -30.65 -38.15 -27.60
C ASP A 115 -30.23 -39.47 -28.31
#